data_AF-A0A0B6ZRU9-F1
#
_entry.id   AF-A0A0B6ZRU9-F1
#
_cell.length_a   1.000
_cell.length_b   1.000
_cell.length_c   1.000
_cell.angle_alpha   90.00
_cell.angle_beta   90.00
_cell.angle_gamma   90.00
#
_symmetry.space_group_name_H-M   'P 1'
#
loop_
_entity.id
_entity.type
_entity.pdbx_description
1 polymer ?
#
loop_
_entity_poly.entity_id
_entity_poly.type
_entity_poly.pdbx_seq_one_letter_code
_entity_poly.pdbx_strand_id
1 'polypeptide(L)'
;EALLDLLDFEDPDAIEHSQRFLFAAAYSSHPSESFIADLLSILKKPIPNDRLRESLLLSLGAIVHTFCQTKTQCSWPIVSDFKTVITSGLSNCKDEPCTLMYLRALGNAGLANTVGIILAFAESSVSAM
;
A
#
# COMPACT_ATOMS: atom_id res chain seq x y z
N GLU A 1 13.72 -9.56 -6.13
CA GLU A 1 12.82 -10.11 -7.18
C GLU A 1 12.67 -11.62 -7.03
N ALA A 2 13.72 -12.46 -7.10
CA ALA A 2 13.62 -13.93 -6.93
C ALA A 2 12.92 -14.47 -5.65
N LEU A 3 12.85 -13.67 -4.58
CA LEU A 3 12.09 -14.05 -3.37
C LEU A 3 10.57 -13.96 -3.57
N LEU A 4 10.08 -13.04 -4.40
CA LEU A 4 8.64 -12.89 -4.66
C LEU A 4 8.06 -14.13 -5.34
N ASP A 5 8.84 -14.77 -6.21
CA ASP A 5 8.43 -15.99 -6.93
C ASP A 5 8.22 -17.20 -6.00
N LEU A 6 8.76 -17.13 -4.78
CA LEU A 6 8.65 -18.19 -3.77
C LEU A 6 7.52 -17.94 -2.76
N LEU A 7 6.87 -16.77 -2.82
CA LEU A 7 5.83 -16.36 -1.88
C LEU A 7 4.46 -16.59 -2.51
N ASP A 8 3.60 -17.27 -1.75
CA ASP A 8 2.20 -17.41 -2.11
C ASP A 8 1.38 -16.39 -1.29
N PHE A 9 0.70 -15.49 -2.00
CA PHE A 9 -0.21 -14.50 -1.41
C PHE A 9 -1.68 -14.95 -1.50
N GLU A 10 -1.95 -16.02 -2.23
CA GLU A 10 -3.26 -16.60 -2.46
C GLU A 10 -3.54 -17.76 -1.48
N ASP A 11 -2.49 -18.39 -0.93
CA ASP A 11 -2.58 -19.38 0.14
C ASP A 11 -2.94 -18.70 1.49
N PRO A 12 -4.13 -18.99 2.07
CA PRO A 12 -4.58 -18.39 3.33
C PRO A 12 -3.80 -18.87 4.56
N ASP A 13 -3.12 -20.01 4.48
CA ASP A 13 -2.42 -20.66 5.59
C ASP A 13 -0.90 -20.39 5.56
N ALA A 14 -0.33 -20.05 4.41
CA ALA A 14 1.11 -19.79 4.22
C ALA A 14 1.52 -18.30 4.34
N ILE A 15 0.93 -17.56 5.29
CA ILE A 15 1.09 -16.10 5.37
C ILE A 15 2.43 -15.62 5.96
N GLU A 16 3.10 -16.45 6.76
CA GLU A 16 4.22 -16.00 7.61
C GLU A 16 5.40 -15.47 6.81
N HIS A 17 5.81 -16.18 5.75
CA HIS A 17 6.92 -15.78 4.90
C HIS A 17 6.59 -14.50 4.14
N SER A 18 5.38 -14.40 3.61
CA SER A 18 4.89 -13.23 2.88
C SER A 18 4.85 -11.99 3.79
N GLN A 19 4.36 -12.12 5.03
CA GLN A 19 4.36 -11.01 5.99
C GLN A 19 5.77 -10.58 6.39
N ARG A 20 6.67 -11.52 6.70
CA ARG A 20 8.06 -11.22 7.05
C ARG A 20 8.79 -10.54 5.90
N PHE A 21 8.57 -11.01 4.68
CA PHE A 21 9.11 -10.38 3.48
C PHE A 21 8.61 -8.94 3.33
N LEU A 22 7.30 -8.72 3.42
CA LEU A 22 6.71 -7.39 3.31
C LEU A 22 7.20 -6.43 4.39
N PHE A 23 7.35 -6.92 5.63
CA PHE A 23 7.89 -6.14 6.73
C PHE A 23 9.33 -5.71 6.43
N ALA A 24 10.20 -6.62 5.99
CA ALA A 24 11.57 -6.29 5.61
C ALA A 24 11.63 -5.32 4.42
N ALA A 25 10.78 -5.56 3.41
CA ALA A 25 10.70 -4.75 2.20
C ALA A 25 10.28 -3.30 2.48
N ALA A 26 9.43 -3.07 3.49
CA ALA A 26 9.01 -1.73 3.92
C ALA A 26 10.19 -0.84 4.33
N TYR A 27 11.32 -1.43 4.75
CA TYR A 27 12.55 -0.73 5.14
C TYR A 27 13.64 -0.80 4.07
N SER A 28 13.29 -1.15 2.81
CA SER A 28 14.24 -1.09 1.70
C SER A 28 14.76 0.32 1.50
N SER A 29 16.09 0.47 1.43
CA SER A 29 16.74 1.78 1.28
C SER A 29 16.66 2.34 -0.14
N HIS A 30 16.57 1.47 -1.14
CA HIS A 30 16.56 1.85 -2.56
C HIS A 30 15.57 0.98 -3.34
N PRO A 31 14.25 1.12 -3.07
CA PRO A 31 13.26 0.38 -3.84
C PRO A 31 13.32 0.76 -5.32
N SER A 32 13.16 -0.23 -6.20
CA SER A 32 13.09 -0.01 -7.65
C SER A 32 11.65 0.20 -8.10
N GLU A 33 11.49 0.82 -9.28
CA GLU A 33 10.20 0.91 -9.96
C GLU A 33 9.61 -0.49 -10.23
N SER A 34 10.44 -1.44 -10.71
CA SER A 34 10.02 -2.83 -10.96
C SER A 34 9.42 -3.48 -9.72
N PHE A 35 10.05 -3.27 -8.56
CA PHE A 35 9.60 -3.86 -7.32
C PHE A 35 8.24 -3.31 -6.87
N ILE A 36 7.99 -2.01 -7.04
CA ILE A 36 6.68 -1.41 -6.78
C ILE A 36 5.63 -1.98 -7.74
N ALA A 37 5.99 -2.14 -9.02
CA ALA A 37 5.11 -2.72 -10.03
C ALA A 37 4.72 -4.17 -9.71
N ASP A 38 5.67 -4.98 -9.25
CA ASP A 38 5.44 -6.37 -8.84
C ASP A 38 4.45 -6.42 -7.67
N LEU A 39 4.66 -5.62 -6.62
CA LEU A 39 3.76 -5.56 -5.47
C LEU A 39 2.36 -5.05 -5.84
N LEU A 40 2.26 -4.07 -6.74
CA LEU A 40 0.98 -3.61 -7.28
C LEU A 40 0.28 -4.72 -8.08
N SER A 41 1.02 -5.55 -8.81
CA SER A 41 0.46 -6.69 -9.54
C SER A 41 -0.12 -7.75 -8.59
N ILE A 42 0.55 -7.99 -7.45
CA ILE A 42 0.09 -8.90 -6.41
C ILE A 42 -1.20 -8.37 -5.77
N LEU A 43 -1.27 -7.07 -5.49
CA LEU A 43 -2.46 -6.45 -4.88
C LEU A 43 -3.74 -6.57 -5.73
N LYS A 44 -3.58 -6.73 -7.06
CA LYS A 44 -4.67 -6.96 -8.02
C LYS A 44 -5.18 -8.40 -8.02
N LYS A 45 -4.42 -9.35 -7.47
CA LYS A 45 -4.83 -10.75 -7.31
C LYS A 45 -5.69 -10.93 -6.05
N PRO A 46 -6.46 -12.03 -5.93
CA PRO A 46 -7.12 -12.39 -4.69
C PRO A 46 -6.09 -12.58 -3.56
N ILE A 47 -6.30 -11.94 -2.41
CA ILE A 47 -5.50 -12.16 -1.20
C ILE A 47 -6.52 -12.51 -0.11
N PRO A 48 -6.79 -13.81 0.13
CA PRO A 48 -7.88 -14.23 1.02
C PRO A 48 -7.69 -13.80 2.47
N ASN A 49 -6.44 -13.57 2.89
CA ASN A 49 -6.12 -13.16 4.25
C ASN A 49 -6.05 -11.63 4.36
N ASP A 50 -7.02 -11.02 5.05
CA ASP A 50 -7.10 -9.56 5.23
C ASP A 50 -5.87 -8.96 5.92
N ARG A 51 -5.24 -9.68 6.86
CA ARG A 51 -4.03 -9.20 7.53
C ARG A 51 -2.83 -9.18 6.58
N LEU A 52 -2.74 -10.16 5.69
CA LEU A 52 -1.70 -10.17 4.65
C LEU A 52 -1.95 -9.05 3.64
N ARG A 53 -3.20 -8.82 3.25
CA ARG A 53 -3.59 -7.70 2.38
C ARG A 53 -3.26 -6.34 3.00
N GLU A 54 -3.58 -6.15 4.28
CA GLU A 54 -3.21 -4.94 5.03
C GLU A 54 -1.68 -4.77 5.07
N SER A 55 -0.94 -5.84 5.39
CA SER A 55 0.52 -5.82 5.41
C SER A 55 1.09 -5.37 4.06
N LEU A 56 0.57 -5.89 2.95
CA LEU A 56 1.00 -5.51 1.60
C LEU A 56 0.75 -4.03 1.34
N LEU A 57 -0.44 -3.52 1.66
CA LEU A 57 -0.82 -2.12 1.46
C LEU A 57 0.06 -1.17 2.28
N LEU A 58 0.28 -1.48 3.56
CA LEU A 58 1.09 -0.67 4.46
C LEU A 58 2.55 -0.64 4.03
N SER A 59 3.12 -1.81 3.69
CA SER A 59 4.49 -1.92 3.19
C SER A 59 4.65 -1.18 1.86
N LEU A 60 3.70 -1.30 0.93
CA LEU A 60 3.75 -0.60 -0.35
C LEU A 60 3.72 0.93 -0.17
N GLY A 61 2.92 1.44 0.77
CA GLY A 61 2.94 2.85 1.14
C GLY A 61 4.32 3.30 1.63
N ALA A 62 4.94 2.55 2.55
CA ALA A 62 6.29 2.87 3.06
C ALA A 62 7.37 2.80 1.96
N ILE A 63 7.28 1.81 1.07
CA ILE A 63 8.17 1.66 -0.08
C ILE A 63 8.06 2.88 -1.02
N VAL A 64 6.84 3.30 -1.34
CA VAL A 64 6.59 4.48 -2.18
C VAL A 64 7.13 5.74 -1.52
N HIS A 65 6.98 5.89 -0.20
CA HIS A 65 7.58 6.99 0.53
C HIS A 65 9.10 7.04 0.33
N THR A 66 9.80 5.93 0.57
CA THR A 66 11.25 5.85 0.38
C THR A 66 11.65 6.10 -1.06
N PHE A 67 10.92 5.55 -2.03
CA PHE A 67 11.13 5.82 -3.46
C PHE A 67 11.02 7.32 -3.78
N CYS A 68 10.04 8.01 -3.19
CA CYS A 68 9.82 9.43 -3.40
C CYS A 68 10.84 10.35 -2.71
N GLN A 69 11.68 9.83 -1.81
CA GLN A 69 12.75 10.63 -1.18
C GLN A 69 13.84 11.02 -2.21
N THR A 70 13.95 10.28 -3.31
CA THR A 70 14.80 10.67 -4.44
C THR A 70 14.08 11.73 -5.28
N LYS A 71 14.69 12.91 -5.44
CA LYS A 71 14.07 14.12 -6.03
C LYS A 71 13.31 13.93 -7.34
N THR A 72 13.72 13.00 -8.19
CA THR A 72 13.12 12.78 -9.53
C THR A 72 12.14 11.61 -9.58
N GLN A 73 12.13 10.72 -8.58
CA GLN A 73 11.37 9.47 -8.62
C GLN A 73 9.89 9.66 -8.26
N CYS A 74 9.57 10.65 -7.42
CA CYS A 74 8.19 10.93 -7.02
C CYS A 74 7.26 11.29 -8.20
N SER A 75 7.81 11.84 -9.28
CA SER A 75 7.05 12.18 -10.49
C SER A 75 6.93 11.02 -11.49
N TRP A 76 7.42 9.83 -11.17
CA TRP A 76 7.35 8.68 -12.08
C TRP A 76 5.93 8.09 -12.13
N PRO A 77 5.52 7.51 -13.28
CA PRO A 77 4.17 6.96 -13.45
C PRO A 77 3.77 5.95 -12.37
N ILE A 78 4.72 5.15 -11.90
CA ILE A 78 4.48 4.12 -10.89
C ILE A 78 3.89 4.66 -9.57
N VAL A 79 4.22 5.91 -9.20
CA VAL A 79 3.66 6.57 -8.01
C VAL A 79 2.20 6.97 -8.24
N SER A 80 1.86 7.39 -9.47
CA SER A 80 0.49 7.68 -9.89
C SER A 80 -0.36 6.41 -9.93
N ASP A 81 0.21 5.30 -10.40
CA ASP A 81 -0.45 4.00 -10.43
C ASP A 81 -0.76 3.52 -9.02
N PHE A 82 0.22 3.61 -8.11
CA PHE A 82 -0.01 3.35 -6.68
C PHE A 82 -1.16 4.20 -6.15
N LYS A 83 -1.10 5.52 -6.33
CA LYS A 83 -2.16 6.43 -5.85
C LYS A 83 -3.54 6.02 -6.38
N THR A 84 -3.62 5.68 -7.66
CA THR A 84 -4.89 5.28 -8.30
C THR A 84 -5.44 4.00 -7.68
N VAL A 85 -4.59 2.99 -7.47
CA VAL A 85 -5.00 1.72 -6.86
C VAL A 85 -5.48 1.93 -5.41
N ILE A 86 -4.74 2.70 -4.61
CA ILE A 86 -5.09 2.96 -3.21
C ILE A 86 -6.38 3.76 -3.08
N THR A 87 -6.52 4.83 -3.88
CA THR A 87 -7.72 5.68 -3.83
C THR A 87 -8.97 4.99 -4.37
N SER A 88 -8.83 4.16 -5.41
CA SER A 88 -9.93 3.32 -5.90
C SER A 88 -10.35 2.27 -4.88
N GLY A 89 -9.39 1.68 -4.17
CA GLY A 89 -9.67 0.76 -3.07
C GLY A 89 -10.41 1.43 -1.92
N LEU A 90 -9.94 2.62 -1.51
CA LEU A 90 -10.58 3.43 -0.47
C LEU A 90 -12.03 3.79 -0.81
N SER A 91 -12.32 4.20 -2.05
CA SER A 91 -13.70 4.54 -2.47
C SER A 91 -14.65 3.34 -2.50
N ASN A 92 -14.12 2.12 -2.57
CA ASN A 92 -14.91 0.89 -2.61
C ASN A 92 -15.14 0.27 -1.22
N CYS A 93 -14.53 0.82 -0.16
CA CYS A 93 -14.71 0.33 1.20
C CYS A 93 -16.14 0.60 1.70
N LYS A 94 -16.68 -0.38 2.43
CA LYS A 94 -18.03 -0.33 3.02
C LYS A 94 -18.04 -0.26 4.54
N ASP A 95 -16.89 -0.51 5.15
CA ASP A 95 -16.71 -0.55 6.59
C ASP A 95 -15.45 0.23 7.01
N GLU A 96 -15.38 0.51 8.31
CA GLU A 96 -14.29 1.26 8.91
C GLU A 96 -12.94 0.52 8.81
N PRO A 97 -12.81 -0.80 9.08
CA PRO A 97 -11.54 -1.51 8.95
C PRO A 97 -10.93 -1.41 7.54
N CYS A 98 -11.75 -1.60 6.49
CA CYS A 98 -11.31 -1.43 5.11
C CYS A 98 -10.83 0.01 4.87
N THR A 99 -11.62 0.99 5.30
CA THR A 99 -11.29 2.42 5.12
C THR A 99 -9.96 2.77 5.79
N LEU A 100 -9.77 2.35 7.04
CA LEU A 100 -8.55 2.60 7.81
C LEU A 100 -7.32 1.98 7.16
N MET A 101 -7.43 0.76 6.61
CA MET A 101 -6.33 0.09 5.91
C MET A 101 -5.79 0.94 4.74
N TYR A 102 -6.66 1.47 3.89
CA TYR A 102 -6.24 2.32 2.77
C TYR A 102 -5.75 3.71 3.21
N LEU A 103 -6.38 4.32 4.22
CA LEU A 103 -5.93 5.60 4.77
C LEU A 103 -4.52 5.50 5.39
N ARG A 104 -4.23 4.42 6.11
CA ARG A 104 -2.89 4.15 6.66
C ARG A 104 -1.86 3.94 5.55
N ALA A 105 -2.22 3.28 4.46
CA ALA A 105 -1.34 3.14 3.30
C ALA A 105 -1.00 4.51 2.66
N LEU A 106 -2.00 5.41 2.53
CA LEU A 106 -1.77 6.79 2.10
C LEU A 106 -0.89 7.56 3.10
N GLY A 107 -1.14 7.38 4.40
CA GLY A 107 -0.35 7.98 5.48
C GLY A 107 1.12 7.54 5.41
N ASN A 108 1.38 6.25 5.23
CA ASN A 108 2.73 5.71 5.06
C ASN A 108 3.42 6.26 3.82
N ALA A 109 2.69 6.44 2.71
CA ALA A 109 3.25 7.03 1.49
C ALA A 109 3.60 8.51 1.65
N GLY A 110 2.83 9.26 2.45
CA GLY A 110 3.12 10.65 2.78
C GLY A 110 3.11 11.59 1.56
N LEU A 111 2.30 11.30 0.54
CA LEU A 111 2.24 12.11 -0.68
C LEU A 111 1.47 13.41 -0.40
N ALA A 112 2.07 14.57 -0.67
CA ALA A 112 1.43 15.86 -0.41
C ALA A 112 0.07 16.01 -1.14
N ASN A 113 -0.05 15.41 -2.33
CA ASN A 113 -1.27 15.46 -3.14
C ASN A 113 -2.37 14.47 -2.69
N THR A 114 -2.19 13.76 -1.57
CA THR A 114 -3.23 12.91 -0.95
C THR A 114 -3.80 13.53 0.33
N VAL A 115 -3.26 14.66 0.80
CA VAL A 115 -3.73 15.36 2.01
C VAL A 115 -5.22 15.70 1.93
N GLY A 116 -5.69 16.25 0.81
CA GLY A 116 -7.11 16.58 0.64
C GLY A 116 -8.04 15.38 0.71
N ILE A 117 -7.56 14.19 0.32
CA ILE A 117 -8.32 12.93 0.43
C ILE A 117 -8.43 12.55 1.90
N ILE A 118 -7.31 12.53 2.63
CA ILE A 118 -7.27 12.16 4.06
C ILE A 118 -8.10 13.14 4.90
N LEU A 119 -8.04 14.44 4.60
CA LEU A 119 -8.76 15.49 5.33
C LEU A 119 -10.28 15.28 5.33
N ALA A 120 -10.86 14.86 4.19
CA ALA A 120 -12.28 14.60 4.08
C ALA A 120 -12.77 13.54 5.09
N PHE A 121 -11.94 12.53 5.37
CA PHE A 121 -12.28 11.49 6.37
C PHE A 121 -12.11 12.02 7.80
N ALA A 122 -11.06 12.80 8.07
CA ALA A 122 -10.81 13.38 9.39
C ALA A 122 -11.92 14.37 9.82
N GLU A 123 -12.45 15.16 8.88
CA GLU A 123 -13.53 16.11 9.15
C GLU A 123 -14.89 15.41 9.31
N SER A 124 -15.16 14.37 8.52
CA SER A 124 -16.43 13.64 8.57
C SER A 124 -16.71 12.97 9.92
N SER A 125 -15.67 12.55 10.65
CA SER A 125 -15.81 11.98 11.99
C SER A 125 -16.15 13.01 13.08
N VAL A 126 -15.88 14.30 12.84
CA VAL A 126 -16.14 15.37 13.83
C VAL A 126 -17.61 15.79 13.81
N SER A 127 -18.33 15.58 12.70
CA SER A 127 -19.74 15.99 12.58
C SER A 127 -20.74 14.95 13.16
N ALA A 128 -20.26 13.81 13.67
CA ALA A 128 -21.07 12.75 14.26
C ALA A 128 -20.97 12.65 15.80
N MET A 129 -20.32 13.63 16.45
CA MET A 129 -20.33 13.85 17.90
C MET A 129 -21.09 15.13 18.24
#